data_AF-A0A8T9BLF9-F1
#
_entry.id   AF-A0A8T9BLF9-F1
#
_cell.length_a   1.000
_cell.length_b   1.000
_cell.length_c   1.000
_cell.angle_alpha   90.00
_cell.angle_beta   90.00
_cell.angle_gamma   90.00
#
_symmetry.space_group_name_H-M   'P 1'
#
loop_
_entity.id
_entity.type
_entity.pdbx_description
1 polymer ?
#
loop_
_entity_poly.entity_id
_entity_poly.type
_entity_poly.pdbx_seq_one_letter_code
_entity_poly.pdbx_strand_id
1 'polypeptide(L)'
;MHFSRSALLGAFATSASAFEAPMGTFSVNHFIQADALVIGRMDPIVSPGVASGHVHAVQGGNGFALSMTNQQANSSSTCTTAYLTGDKSNYWTPALYFQDPTTKKLEAVEFDYMNVYYFFDKVDADDKIIAFPPGLRILTGDPSLRSPPVTPELITDYSDGPVIQPVQWGCPRVDTSTPLYEADSDGLHGYGIGSKVMLAQGVGFSDKNCDGLYSPMLAEITMPSCWNSATDPSLVTADNPQGYKYLDTFTNKGTMVYPTKGVCPTGFSKVPRMFYEVYWQTTKFASRWTPGQKSQPFVLANGDPTGYSLHADFIAGWDTEVLQNIIDNCNTGDRATDTCPGVTSNPAGTKCNVTNAIPEDLGTTTPLDQLPGNNPIPTAWGIAPSGATAANDSSSAAPMATFSSAAASSSAPAPTSAPIGSSLAVGVVAATASSASASTITASSSSPSTTGSSVASGWSYSGCYQDGNTASTRVLTGITFANVGAVSNTNCVAYCAQAGYSMAGTEYGGQCFCGNSLSTSTKLADSSCATACEGDASQTCGGSWSLSVYSNAAPKVKRAEGHLRRHLQRVNSV
;
A
#
# COMPACT_ATOMS: atom_id res chain seq x y z
N MET A 1 -74.90 2.89 -12.92
CA MET A 1 -74.55 4.30 -13.15
C MET A 1 -73.13 4.35 -13.72
N HIS A 2 -72.94 5.10 -14.81
CA HIS A 2 -71.68 5.42 -15.52
C HIS A 2 -70.60 6.00 -14.58
N PHE A 3 -69.27 6.04 -14.81
CA PHE A 3 -68.40 6.40 -15.96
C PHE A 3 -66.99 5.79 -15.66
N SER A 4 -66.23 5.20 -16.60
CA SER A 4 -65.32 5.74 -17.64
C SER A 4 -63.82 5.63 -17.30
N ARG A 5 -63.04 5.33 -18.36
CA ARG A 5 -61.59 5.13 -18.46
C ARG A 5 -60.79 6.40 -18.13
N SER A 6 -59.56 6.23 -17.61
CA SER A 6 -58.34 6.92 -18.08
C SER A 6 -57.08 6.29 -17.47
N ALA A 7 -56.09 6.04 -18.33
CA ALA A 7 -54.73 5.63 -17.98
C ALA A 7 -53.90 6.84 -17.54
N LEU A 8 -52.95 6.65 -16.62
CA LEU A 8 -51.75 7.49 -16.53
C LEU A 8 -50.57 6.65 -16.03
N LEU A 9 -49.49 6.65 -16.83
CA LEU A 9 -48.15 6.23 -16.45
C LEU A 9 -47.63 7.12 -15.30
N GLY A 10 -46.87 6.53 -14.37
CA GLY A 10 -46.13 7.26 -13.35
C GLY A 10 -45.07 6.39 -12.68
N ALA A 11 -43.85 6.49 -13.19
CA ALA A 11 -42.56 6.01 -12.68
C ALA A 11 -42.52 5.21 -11.35
N PHE A 12 -42.04 3.97 -11.43
CA PHE A 12 -41.32 3.35 -10.32
C PHE A 12 -39.99 4.08 -10.14
N ALA A 13 -39.89 4.92 -9.11
CA ALA A 13 -38.61 5.31 -8.56
C ALA A 13 -38.03 4.09 -7.82
N THR A 14 -37.06 3.43 -8.43
CA THR A 14 -36.15 2.53 -7.72
C THR A 14 -35.36 3.38 -6.73
N SER A 15 -35.67 3.26 -5.45
CA SER A 15 -34.75 3.69 -4.40
C SER A 15 -33.51 2.80 -4.48
N ALA A 16 -32.45 3.33 -5.08
CA ALA A 16 -31.11 2.82 -4.89
C ALA A 16 -30.82 2.86 -3.38
N SER A 17 -30.71 1.71 -2.75
CA SER A 17 -30.06 1.60 -1.45
C SER A 17 -28.59 1.94 -1.67
N ALA A 18 -28.24 3.20 -1.37
CA ALA A 18 -26.86 3.66 -1.32
C ALA A 18 -26.09 2.76 -0.36
N PHE A 19 -25.02 2.13 -0.86
CA PHE A 19 -24.03 1.49 -0.02
C PHE A 19 -23.23 2.61 0.65
N GLU A 20 -23.65 3.00 1.84
CA GLU A 20 -22.90 3.93 2.67
C GLU A 20 -21.69 3.16 3.25
N ALA A 21 -20.47 3.64 3.00
CA ALA A 21 -19.27 3.01 3.54
C ALA A 21 -19.32 3.00 5.09
N PRO A 22 -19.26 1.82 5.75
CA PRO A 22 -19.22 1.74 7.21
C PRO A 22 -17.95 2.39 7.78
N MET A 23 -17.91 2.69 9.09
CA MET A 23 -16.67 3.15 9.73
C MET A 23 -15.56 2.10 9.57
N GLY A 24 -14.40 2.49 9.03
CA GLY A 24 -13.22 1.63 8.97
C GLY A 24 -12.97 0.87 7.66
N THR A 25 -13.37 1.42 6.50
CA THR A 25 -13.10 0.77 5.20
C THR A 25 -11.73 1.14 4.65
N PHE A 26 -11.13 0.22 3.90
CA PHE A 26 -9.91 0.47 3.16
C PHE A 26 -9.90 -0.22 1.80
N SER A 27 -9.00 0.22 0.93
CA SER A 27 -8.69 -0.44 -0.34
C SER A 27 -7.17 -0.49 -0.56
N VAL A 28 -6.69 -1.45 -1.35
CA VAL A 28 -5.27 -1.62 -1.63
C VAL A 28 -4.97 -1.35 -3.10
N ASN A 29 -4.15 -0.34 -3.37
CA ASN A 29 -3.59 -0.11 -4.70
C ASN A 29 -2.33 -0.95 -4.88
N HIS A 30 -2.41 -1.93 -5.79
CA HIS A 30 -1.27 -2.70 -6.26
C HIS A 30 -0.67 -2.05 -7.52
N PHE A 31 0.53 -2.49 -7.90
CA PHE A 31 1.18 -2.07 -9.13
C PHE A 31 1.32 -3.24 -10.11
N ILE A 32 1.08 -2.96 -11.40
CA ILE A 32 0.97 -3.97 -12.49
C ILE A 32 2.30 -4.60 -12.90
N GLN A 33 3.42 -4.05 -12.43
CA GLN A 33 4.77 -4.51 -12.76
C GLN A 33 5.61 -4.58 -11.50
N ALA A 34 6.54 -5.55 -11.48
CA ALA A 34 7.51 -5.71 -10.40
C ALA A 34 8.48 -4.51 -10.35
N ASP A 35 8.93 -4.05 -11.52
CA ASP A 35 9.87 -2.94 -11.61
C ASP A 35 9.22 -1.59 -11.26
N ALA A 36 9.99 -0.72 -10.60
CA ALA A 36 9.64 0.69 -10.42
C ALA A 36 9.40 1.39 -11.79
N LEU A 37 8.54 2.41 -11.78
CA LEU A 37 8.37 3.34 -12.92
C LEU A 37 9.72 3.95 -13.34
N VAL A 38 10.52 4.33 -12.34
CA VAL A 38 11.90 4.80 -12.48
C VAL A 38 12.63 4.66 -11.14
N ILE A 39 13.93 4.40 -11.20
CA ILE A 39 14.85 4.52 -10.06
C ILE A 39 15.90 5.57 -10.42
N GLY A 40 16.11 6.56 -9.55
CA GLY A 40 17.07 7.64 -9.80
C GLY A 40 16.99 8.77 -8.78
N ARG A 41 17.90 9.74 -8.89
CA ARG A 41 17.90 10.96 -8.06
C ARG A 41 16.89 11.98 -8.57
N MET A 42 15.61 11.60 -8.55
CA MET A 42 14.50 12.43 -9.00
C MET A 42 13.55 12.67 -7.83
N ASP A 43 13.27 13.94 -7.53
CA ASP A 43 12.38 14.35 -6.44
C ASP A 43 11.79 15.74 -6.72
N PRO A 44 10.60 15.81 -7.33
CA PRO A 44 9.96 17.09 -7.64
C PRO A 44 9.36 17.80 -6.42
N ILE A 45 9.37 17.19 -5.21
CA ILE A 45 8.90 17.81 -3.97
C ILE A 45 10.06 18.55 -3.30
N VAL A 46 11.15 17.85 -3.02
CA VAL A 46 12.27 18.36 -2.21
C VAL A 46 13.33 19.06 -3.08
N SER A 47 13.55 18.57 -4.31
CA SER A 47 14.62 19.06 -5.20
C SER A 47 14.09 19.38 -6.61
N PRO A 48 13.09 20.27 -6.75
CA PRO A 48 12.47 20.52 -8.05
C PRO A 48 13.47 21.05 -9.08
N GLY A 49 13.55 20.37 -10.21
CA GLY A 49 14.31 20.76 -11.40
C GLY A 49 15.78 20.38 -11.37
N VAL A 50 16.24 19.77 -10.29
CA VAL A 50 17.63 19.34 -10.11
C VAL A 50 17.68 17.89 -9.62
N ALA A 51 18.87 17.29 -9.62
CA ALA A 51 19.04 15.96 -9.06
C ALA A 51 18.77 15.99 -7.55
N SER A 52 17.97 15.05 -7.05
CA SER A 52 17.73 14.88 -5.62
C SER A 52 19.01 14.54 -4.86
N GLY A 53 19.01 14.80 -3.55
CA GLY A 53 20.11 14.45 -2.66
C GLY A 53 20.45 12.96 -2.72
N HIS A 54 19.46 12.08 -2.87
CA HIS A 54 19.63 10.63 -2.91
C HIS A 54 18.67 9.97 -3.90
N VAL A 55 18.87 8.66 -4.11
CA VAL A 55 18.12 7.86 -5.08
C VAL A 55 16.78 7.43 -4.49
N HIS A 56 15.72 7.53 -5.30
CA HIS A 56 14.38 7.03 -4.99
C HIS A 56 13.99 5.90 -5.94
N ALA A 57 13.13 5.00 -5.47
CA ALA A 57 12.34 4.09 -6.30
C ALA A 57 10.92 4.65 -6.40
N VAL A 58 10.44 4.87 -7.62
CA VAL A 58 9.17 5.57 -7.90
C VAL A 58 8.17 4.61 -8.54
N GLN A 59 6.93 4.64 -8.10
CA GLN A 59 5.78 4.02 -8.75
C GLN A 59 4.78 5.10 -9.18
N GLY A 60 3.92 4.80 -10.16
CA GLY A 60 2.81 5.67 -10.56
C GLY A 60 2.76 6.05 -12.04
N GLY A 61 2.24 7.24 -12.33
CA GLY A 61 2.07 7.79 -13.68
C GLY A 61 3.38 8.25 -14.35
N ASN A 62 3.52 8.04 -15.67
CA ASN A 62 4.71 8.45 -16.43
C ASN A 62 4.83 9.96 -16.71
N GLY A 63 3.93 10.80 -16.18
CA GLY A 63 4.08 12.24 -16.11
C GLY A 63 5.16 12.71 -15.11
N PHE A 64 5.72 11.79 -14.33
CA PHE A 64 6.78 12.05 -13.35
C PHE A 64 8.02 12.68 -13.99
N ALA A 65 8.55 13.73 -13.37
CA ALA A 65 9.70 14.47 -13.88
C ALA A 65 10.45 15.17 -12.74
N LEU A 66 11.63 15.72 -13.03
CA LEU A 66 12.41 16.51 -12.06
C LEU A 66 11.65 17.73 -11.52
N SER A 67 10.77 18.30 -12.32
CA SER A 67 9.81 19.34 -11.92
C SER A 67 8.43 18.97 -12.43
N MET A 68 7.41 19.18 -11.60
CA MET A 68 6.02 18.85 -11.97
C MET A 68 5.07 20.00 -11.63
N THR A 69 4.18 20.37 -12.55
CA THR A 69 3.01 21.20 -12.22
C THR A 69 2.05 20.36 -11.36
N ASN A 70 1.04 20.98 -10.75
CA ASN A 70 0.06 20.24 -9.97
C ASN A 70 -0.91 19.42 -10.84
N GLN A 71 -1.14 19.84 -12.08
CA GLN A 71 -1.94 19.07 -13.03
C GLN A 71 -1.11 17.98 -13.72
N GLN A 72 0.21 18.13 -13.81
CA GLN A 72 1.08 17.31 -14.66
C GLN A 72 0.97 15.81 -14.36
N ALA A 73 0.86 15.43 -13.09
CA ALA A 73 0.71 14.02 -12.71
C ALA A 73 -0.47 13.37 -13.43
N ASN A 74 -1.63 14.04 -13.50
CA ASN A 74 -2.80 13.56 -14.22
C ASN A 74 -2.74 13.89 -15.73
N SER A 75 -2.51 15.16 -16.09
CA SER A 75 -2.66 15.65 -17.47
C SER A 75 -1.58 15.16 -18.45
N SER A 76 -0.41 14.79 -17.95
CA SER A 76 0.73 14.40 -18.79
C SER A 76 1.03 12.90 -18.75
N SER A 77 0.39 12.15 -17.85
CA SER A 77 0.56 10.71 -17.76
C SER A 77 -0.30 9.98 -18.80
N THR A 78 0.34 9.26 -19.71
CA THR A 78 -0.32 8.38 -20.69
C THR A 78 -0.44 6.93 -20.20
N CYS A 79 0.34 6.55 -19.19
CA CYS A 79 0.26 5.26 -18.51
C CYS A 79 0.46 5.44 -17.00
N THR A 80 0.22 4.38 -16.22
CA THR A 80 0.55 4.31 -14.79
C THR A 80 0.99 2.89 -14.44
N THR A 81 1.87 2.74 -13.46
CA THR A 81 2.15 1.42 -12.88
C THR A 81 1.07 0.99 -11.89
N ALA A 82 0.17 1.87 -11.44
CA ALA A 82 -0.96 1.49 -10.58
C ALA A 82 -1.89 0.50 -11.29
N TYR A 83 -2.61 -0.34 -10.55
CA TYR A 83 -3.49 -1.35 -11.15
C TYR A 83 -4.70 -0.75 -11.87
N LEU A 84 -5.06 0.50 -11.56
CA LEU A 84 -6.22 1.20 -12.11
C LEU A 84 -5.83 2.43 -12.93
N THR A 85 -6.57 2.69 -14.00
CA THR A 85 -6.22 3.75 -14.97
C THR A 85 -6.40 5.15 -14.42
N GLY A 86 -7.33 5.32 -13.47
CA GLY A 86 -7.69 6.58 -12.83
C GLY A 86 -6.66 7.09 -11.80
N ASP A 87 -5.67 6.28 -11.43
CA ASP A 87 -4.59 6.71 -10.56
C ASP A 87 -3.31 6.97 -11.35
N LYS A 88 -3.04 8.26 -11.62
CA LYS A 88 -1.77 8.73 -12.21
C LYS A 88 -0.87 9.41 -11.18
N SER A 89 -1.12 9.18 -9.89
CA SER A 89 -0.29 9.71 -8.82
C SER A 89 1.12 9.13 -8.88
N ASN A 90 2.04 9.76 -8.15
CA ASN A 90 3.40 9.25 -7.98
C ASN A 90 3.67 8.97 -6.51
N TYR A 91 4.30 7.83 -6.23
CA TYR A 91 4.59 7.28 -4.92
C TYR A 91 6.07 6.90 -4.88
N TRP A 92 6.85 7.38 -3.93
CA TRP A 92 8.25 6.99 -3.86
C TRP A 92 8.85 6.98 -2.47
N THR A 93 9.92 6.20 -2.33
CA THR A 93 10.75 6.08 -1.13
C THR A 93 12.23 6.02 -1.51
N PRO A 94 13.15 6.28 -0.58
CA PRO A 94 14.58 6.06 -0.81
C PRO A 94 14.88 4.63 -1.25
N ALA A 95 15.86 4.48 -2.15
CA ALA A 95 16.41 3.18 -2.47
C ALA A 95 17.25 2.64 -1.30
N LEU A 96 17.43 1.31 -1.28
CA LEU A 96 18.22 0.61 -0.28
C LEU A 96 19.49 0.05 -0.92
N TYR A 97 20.59 0.05 -0.17
CA TYR A 97 21.87 -0.48 -0.59
C TYR A 97 22.39 -1.50 0.43
N PHE A 98 23.11 -2.50 -0.05
CA PHE A 98 23.88 -3.44 0.75
C PHE A 98 25.36 -3.02 0.69
N GLN A 99 25.97 -2.75 1.84
CA GLN A 99 27.40 -2.53 1.97
C GLN A 99 28.08 -3.85 2.34
N ASP A 100 28.90 -4.38 1.43
CA ASP A 100 29.60 -5.63 1.68
C ASP A 100 30.55 -5.50 2.90
N PRO A 101 30.39 -6.35 3.94
CA PRO A 101 31.19 -6.23 5.16
C PRO A 101 32.70 -6.37 4.93
N THR A 102 33.13 -7.06 3.87
CA THR A 102 34.53 -7.34 3.54
C THR A 102 35.12 -6.28 2.61
N THR A 103 34.47 -6.02 1.48
CA THR A 103 35.01 -5.13 0.43
C THR A 103 34.62 -3.67 0.64
N LYS A 104 33.60 -3.40 1.48
CA LYS A 104 32.98 -2.09 1.70
C LYS A 104 32.32 -1.47 0.48
N LYS A 105 32.24 -2.21 -0.63
CA LYS A 105 31.51 -1.80 -1.84
C LYS A 105 30.01 -1.86 -1.61
N LEU A 106 29.28 -1.05 -2.37
CA LEU A 106 27.84 -0.87 -2.26
C LEU A 106 27.12 -1.46 -3.47
N GLU A 107 26.11 -2.26 -3.23
CA GLU A 107 25.22 -2.81 -4.27
C GLU A 107 23.79 -2.35 -3.99
N ALA A 108 23.05 -1.96 -5.02
CA ALA A 108 21.63 -1.66 -4.86
C ALA A 108 20.87 -2.92 -4.44
N VAL A 109 20.06 -2.81 -3.39
CA VAL A 109 19.09 -3.85 -3.05
C VAL A 109 17.87 -3.63 -3.93
N GLU A 110 17.51 -4.65 -4.69
CA GLU A 110 16.37 -4.62 -5.60
C GLU A 110 15.08 -4.30 -4.85
N PHE A 111 14.37 -3.28 -5.35
CA PHE A 111 12.99 -3.00 -4.98
C PHE A 111 12.13 -4.19 -5.43
N ASP A 112 11.40 -4.80 -4.50
CA ASP A 112 10.59 -5.98 -4.80
C ASP A 112 9.19 -5.59 -5.28
N TYR A 113 8.42 -4.98 -4.37
CA TYR A 113 7.11 -4.42 -4.67
C TYR A 113 6.71 -3.40 -3.59
N MET A 114 5.65 -2.67 -3.89
CA MET A 114 5.00 -1.77 -2.94
C MET A 114 3.49 -2.00 -3.00
N ASN A 115 2.82 -1.83 -1.86
CA ASN A 115 1.37 -1.69 -1.80
C ASN A 115 1.03 -0.34 -1.17
N VAL A 116 0.01 0.33 -1.69
CA VAL A 116 -0.50 1.57 -1.10
C VAL A 116 -1.93 1.35 -0.65
N TYR A 117 -2.13 1.39 0.65
CA TYR A 117 -3.43 1.24 1.28
C TYR A 117 -4.06 2.62 1.46
N TYR A 118 -5.34 2.70 1.13
CA TYR A 118 -6.18 3.87 1.30
C TYR A 118 -7.21 3.58 2.38
N PHE A 119 -7.10 4.27 3.52
CA PHE A 119 -8.06 4.16 4.60
C PHE A 119 -9.07 5.30 4.53
N PHE A 120 -10.35 4.94 4.64
CA PHE A 120 -11.51 5.83 4.62
C PHE A 120 -12.18 5.89 6.00
N ASP A 121 -11.37 5.90 7.06
CA ASP A 121 -11.85 5.86 8.44
C ASP A 121 -12.58 7.15 8.83
N LYS A 122 -13.91 7.11 8.84
CA LYS A 122 -14.75 8.17 9.43
C LYS A 122 -14.77 8.05 10.95
N VAL A 123 -14.71 9.18 11.67
CA VAL A 123 -14.83 9.21 13.14
C VAL A 123 -16.29 9.20 13.59
N ASP A 124 -17.18 9.75 12.78
CA ASP A 124 -18.63 9.71 12.94
C ASP A 124 -19.33 9.76 11.57
N ALA A 125 -20.67 9.71 11.55
CA ALA A 125 -21.44 9.69 10.31
C ALA A 125 -21.34 11.00 9.49
N ASP A 126 -21.01 12.13 10.15
CA ASP A 126 -20.91 13.44 9.52
C ASP A 126 -19.49 13.76 9.03
N ASP A 127 -18.50 12.94 9.42
CA ASP A 127 -17.11 13.04 8.99
C ASP A 127 -16.98 12.78 7.49
N LYS A 128 -16.61 13.83 6.73
CA LYS A 128 -16.49 13.78 5.27
C LYS A 128 -15.04 13.67 4.87
N ILE A 129 -14.74 12.59 4.15
CA ILE A 129 -13.46 12.39 3.49
C ILE A 129 -13.61 12.86 2.04
N ILE A 130 -12.72 13.75 1.62
CA ILE A 130 -12.70 14.27 0.25
C ILE A 130 -11.54 13.67 -0.54
N ALA A 131 -11.73 13.47 -1.84
CA ALA A 131 -10.66 13.12 -2.75
C ALA A 131 -9.50 14.11 -2.66
N PHE A 132 -8.29 13.64 -2.95
CA PHE A 132 -7.13 14.52 -2.98
C PHE A 132 -7.32 15.62 -4.01
N PRO A 133 -6.99 16.88 -3.67
CA PRO A 133 -6.93 17.92 -4.68
C PRO A 133 -5.81 17.59 -5.69
N PRO A 134 -5.98 17.97 -6.97
CA PRO A 134 -4.97 17.71 -7.99
C PRO A 134 -3.60 18.26 -7.60
N GLY A 135 -2.57 17.41 -7.63
CA GLY A 135 -1.20 17.77 -7.31
C GLY A 135 -0.90 17.97 -5.83
N LEU A 136 -1.80 17.56 -4.91
CA LEU A 136 -1.49 17.49 -3.48
C LEU A 136 -0.15 16.77 -3.28
N ARG A 137 0.69 17.35 -2.43
CA ARG A 137 2.04 16.84 -2.15
C ARG A 137 2.15 16.40 -0.69
N ILE A 138 2.64 15.20 -0.46
CA ILE A 138 2.87 14.69 0.89
C ILE A 138 4.30 14.19 1.00
N LEU A 139 5.00 14.65 2.03
CA LEU A 139 6.24 14.07 2.54
C LEU A 139 5.98 13.63 3.99
N THR A 140 6.33 12.40 4.32
CA THR A 140 6.23 11.84 5.67
C THR A 140 7.53 11.16 6.07
N GLY A 141 7.83 11.11 7.37
CA GLY A 141 9.15 10.70 7.87
C GLY A 141 10.13 11.88 7.91
N ASP A 142 11.36 11.60 8.33
CA ASP A 142 12.41 12.62 8.50
C ASP A 142 13.71 12.15 7.81
N PRO A 143 14.03 12.66 6.60
CA PRO A 143 15.25 12.27 5.87
C PRO A 143 16.55 12.60 6.60
N SER A 144 16.52 13.43 7.64
CA SER A 144 17.68 13.82 8.45
C SER A 144 17.83 13.03 9.75
N LEU A 145 16.81 12.25 10.15
CA LEU A 145 16.84 11.52 11.41
C LEU A 145 17.94 10.45 11.40
N ARG A 146 18.82 10.47 12.40
CA ARG A 146 19.91 9.48 12.55
C ARG A 146 19.98 8.87 13.95
N SER A 147 19.25 9.45 14.90
CA SER A 147 19.12 8.95 16.26
C SER A 147 17.85 8.12 16.42
N PRO A 148 17.84 7.12 17.31
CA PRO A 148 16.65 6.37 17.62
C PRO A 148 15.52 7.30 18.08
N PRO A 149 14.29 7.09 17.61
CA PRO A 149 13.12 7.77 18.15
C PRO A 149 12.92 7.45 19.65
N VAL A 150 12.12 8.28 20.31
CA VAL A 150 11.84 8.16 21.76
C VAL A 150 11.12 6.86 22.12
N THR A 151 10.34 6.33 21.18
CA THR A 151 9.57 5.10 21.31
C THR A 151 9.83 4.19 20.12
N PRO A 152 9.72 2.86 20.25
CA PRO A 152 9.74 1.96 19.11
C PRO A 152 8.38 1.79 18.44
N GLU A 153 7.32 2.39 18.99
CA GLU A 153 5.95 2.24 18.52
C GLU A 153 5.61 3.19 17.37
N LEU A 154 4.76 2.73 16.45
CA LEU A 154 4.14 3.58 15.46
C LEU A 154 3.25 4.62 16.17
N ILE A 155 3.44 5.90 15.82
CA ILE A 155 2.57 6.99 16.28
C ILE A 155 2.14 7.77 15.04
N THR A 156 0.87 7.61 14.67
CA THR A 156 0.25 8.28 13.51
C THR A 156 -0.98 9.08 13.91
N ASP A 157 -1.19 9.25 15.21
CA ASP A 157 -2.23 10.07 15.80
C ASP A 157 -1.66 10.75 17.04
N TYR A 158 -1.92 12.04 17.20
CA TYR A 158 -1.38 12.81 18.33
C TYR A 158 -1.94 12.39 19.69
N SER A 159 -3.00 11.57 19.72
CA SER A 159 -3.50 10.98 20.96
C SER A 159 -2.66 9.81 21.47
N ASP A 160 -1.84 9.20 20.60
CA ASP A 160 -0.95 8.09 20.94
C ASP A 160 0.46 8.56 21.35
N GLY A 161 0.79 9.82 21.08
CA GLY A 161 1.99 10.45 21.61
C GLY A 161 2.26 11.86 21.08
N PRO A 162 3.14 12.62 21.75
CA PRO A 162 3.41 14.02 21.39
C PRO A 162 4.30 14.17 20.15
N VAL A 163 5.00 13.10 19.73
CA VAL A 163 5.90 13.09 18.58
C VAL A 163 5.42 12.01 17.63
N ILE A 164 5.07 12.41 16.41
CA ILE A 164 4.67 11.50 15.35
C ILE A 164 5.87 10.66 14.92
N GLN A 165 5.60 9.36 14.75
CA GLN A 165 6.55 8.37 14.31
C GLN A 165 5.86 7.49 13.26
N PRO A 166 5.91 7.89 11.99
CA PRO A 166 5.05 7.31 10.97
C PRO A 166 5.67 6.12 10.24
N VAL A 167 6.87 5.72 10.67
CA VAL A 167 7.67 4.67 10.04
C VAL A 167 7.90 3.53 11.02
N GLN A 168 7.71 2.31 10.54
CA GLN A 168 8.19 1.09 11.18
C GLN A 168 8.89 0.19 10.16
N TRP A 169 9.78 -0.65 10.68
CA TRP A 169 10.45 -1.71 9.93
C TRP A 169 9.93 -3.06 10.38
N GLY A 170 9.64 -3.92 9.42
CA GLY A 170 9.27 -5.31 9.61
C GLY A 170 10.32 -6.23 8.98
N CYS A 171 10.52 -7.38 9.60
CA CYS A 171 11.39 -8.41 9.06
C CYS A 171 10.77 -9.76 9.39
N PRO A 172 9.87 -10.25 8.53
CA PRO A 172 9.23 -11.53 8.78
C PRO A 172 10.26 -12.66 8.62
N ARG A 173 10.19 -13.63 9.53
CA ARG A 173 11.18 -14.70 9.67
C ARG A 173 10.54 -16.06 9.81
N VAL A 174 11.21 -17.09 9.30
CA VAL A 174 10.85 -18.48 9.55
C VAL A 174 11.11 -18.84 11.01
N ASP A 175 12.28 -18.45 11.53
CA ASP A 175 12.62 -18.63 12.94
C ASP A 175 12.19 -17.42 13.77
N THR A 176 11.16 -17.63 14.60
CA THR A 176 10.61 -16.65 15.55
C THR A 176 11.00 -16.96 17.00
N SER A 177 11.86 -17.96 17.23
CA SER A 177 12.29 -18.35 18.58
C SER A 177 13.18 -17.31 19.25
N THR A 178 13.87 -16.51 18.45
CA THR A 178 14.62 -15.32 18.89
C THR A 178 13.80 -14.07 18.58
N PRO A 179 13.84 -13.02 19.41
CA PRO A 179 13.17 -11.77 19.08
C PRO A 179 13.86 -11.08 17.90
N LEU A 180 13.11 -10.29 17.13
CA LEU A 180 13.67 -9.55 15.99
C LEU A 180 14.70 -8.50 16.45
N TYR A 181 14.40 -7.86 17.57
CA TYR A 181 15.28 -6.92 18.26
C TYR A 181 15.48 -7.42 19.70
N GLU A 182 16.68 -7.30 20.25
CA GLU A 182 16.90 -7.65 21.65
C GLU A 182 16.14 -6.70 22.59
N ALA A 183 15.70 -7.21 23.74
CA ALA A 183 14.87 -6.45 24.67
C ALA A 183 15.59 -5.23 25.30
N ASP A 184 16.93 -5.26 25.33
CA ASP A 184 17.81 -4.21 25.84
C ASP A 184 18.41 -3.33 24.72
N SER A 185 17.97 -3.48 23.47
CA SER A 185 18.43 -2.60 22.39
C SER A 185 18.05 -1.14 22.67
N ASP A 186 19.05 -0.26 22.58
CA ASP A 186 18.90 1.19 22.71
C ASP A 186 18.90 1.91 21.35
N GLY A 187 19.03 1.16 20.25
CA GLY A 187 19.01 1.70 18.89
C GLY A 187 20.27 2.47 18.49
N LEU A 188 21.31 2.48 19.34
CA LEU A 188 22.57 3.21 19.13
C LEU A 188 23.74 2.31 18.73
N HIS A 189 23.57 0.98 18.77
CA HIS A 189 24.66 0.02 18.66
C HIS A 189 24.47 -0.98 17.52
N GLY A 190 24.30 -0.51 16.29
CA GLY A 190 24.36 -1.40 15.11
C GLY A 190 23.03 -1.89 14.56
N TYR A 191 21.93 -1.68 15.29
CA TYR A 191 20.59 -2.11 14.90
C TYR A 191 19.52 -1.36 15.71
N GLY A 192 18.27 -1.50 15.28
CA GLY A 192 17.12 -0.75 15.76
C GLY A 192 16.55 -1.19 17.11
N ILE A 193 15.38 -0.65 17.45
CA ILE A 193 14.64 -0.92 18.69
C ILE A 193 13.32 -1.60 18.35
N GLY A 194 13.01 -2.70 19.03
CA GLY A 194 11.80 -3.47 18.79
C GLY A 194 10.55 -2.85 19.42
N SER A 195 9.44 -2.94 18.71
CA SER A 195 8.11 -2.62 19.25
C SER A 195 7.77 -3.58 20.38
N LYS A 196 7.19 -3.03 21.45
CA LYS A 196 6.66 -3.80 22.59
C LYS A 196 5.26 -4.35 22.31
N VAL A 197 4.59 -3.81 21.29
CA VAL A 197 3.23 -4.18 20.89
C VAL A 197 3.26 -5.18 19.73
N MET A 198 4.17 -5.01 18.78
CA MET A 198 4.31 -5.81 17.56
C MET A 198 5.71 -6.45 17.52
N LEU A 199 5.85 -7.66 18.05
CA LEU A 199 7.14 -8.31 18.30
C LEU A 199 7.98 -8.62 17.03
N ALA A 200 7.40 -8.48 15.84
CA ALA A 200 8.06 -8.63 14.55
C ALA A 200 8.35 -7.29 13.84
N GLN A 201 8.17 -6.18 14.54
CA GLN A 201 8.36 -4.82 14.04
C GLN A 201 9.19 -3.97 15.02
N GLY A 202 9.68 -2.85 14.52
CA GLY A 202 10.40 -1.87 15.32
C GLY A 202 10.77 -0.64 14.52
N VAL A 203 11.73 0.12 15.03
CA VAL A 203 12.33 1.25 14.32
C VAL A 203 13.80 0.99 14.09
N GLY A 204 14.29 1.41 12.93
CA GLY A 204 15.62 1.11 12.45
C GLY A 204 15.78 -0.34 11.98
N PHE A 205 16.87 -0.60 11.27
CA PHE A 205 17.15 -1.91 10.70
C PHE A 205 17.35 -2.98 11.77
N SER A 206 16.84 -4.18 11.53
CA SER A 206 17.12 -5.34 12.39
C SER A 206 18.48 -5.95 12.06
N ASP A 207 19.07 -6.71 13.00
CA ASP A 207 20.28 -7.49 12.76
C ASP A 207 19.99 -8.94 12.34
N LYS A 208 18.77 -9.22 11.86
CA LYS A 208 18.33 -10.54 11.41
C LYS A 208 18.13 -10.58 9.90
N ASN A 209 18.28 -11.77 9.31
CA ASN A 209 17.80 -12.00 7.96
C ASN A 209 16.27 -12.02 7.96
N CYS A 210 15.65 -11.40 6.96
CA CYS A 210 14.22 -11.53 6.70
C CYS A 210 14.07 -12.68 5.70
N ASP A 211 13.65 -13.84 6.20
CA ASP A 211 13.68 -15.11 5.47
C ASP A 211 12.33 -15.84 5.46
N GLY A 212 11.28 -15.22 6.01
CA GLY A 212 9.93 -15.74 5.94
C GLY A 212 9.41 -15.90 4.49
N LEU A 213 8.27 -16.59 4.37
CA LEU A 213 7.61 -16.79 3.08
C LEU A 213 7.22 -15.44 2.46
N TYR A 214 7.70 -15.15 1.26
CA TYR A 214 7.57 -13.83 0.62
C TYR A 214 8.04 -12.67 1.51
N SER A 215 9.08 -12.89 2.34
CA SER A 215 9.50 -11.95 3.39
C SER A 215 10.85 -11.27 3.13
N PRO A 216 10.95 -10.41 2.10
CA PRO A 216 11.97 -9.39 2.07
C PRO A 216 11.85 -8.46 3.30
N MET A 217 12.85 -7.61 3.50
CA MET A 217 12.72 -6.54 4.51
C MET A 217 11.55 -5.62 4.12
N LEU A 218 10.67 -5.35 5.09
CA LEU A 218 9.47 -4.54 4.93
C LEU A 218 9.66 -3.20 5.63
N ALA A 219 9.26 -2.12 4.96
CA ALA A 219 8.98 -0.85 5.61
C ALA A 219 7.49 -0.52 5.53
N GLU A 220 7.01 0.03 6.64
CA GLU A 220 5.64 0.48 6.85
C GLU A 220 5.66 1.98 7.07
N ILE A 221 5.00 2.73 6.18
CA ILE A 221 5.08 4.20 6.17
C ILE A 221 3.66 4.77 6.08
N THR A 222 3.21 5.44 7.14
CA THR A 222 1.89 6.09 7.15
C THR A 222 2.00 7.57 6.78
N MET A 223 0.99 8.10 6.12
CA MET A 223 0.90 9.51 5.74
C MET A 223 -0.13 10.27 6.59
N PRO A 224 0.04 11.60 6.77
CA PRO A 224 -0.98 12.45 7.35
C PRO A 224 -2.27 12.46 6.50
N SER A 225 -3.41 12.76 7.13
CA SER A 225 -4.74 12.72 6.50
C SER A 225 -5.59 13.97 6.71
N CYS A 226 -5.05 15.00 7.36
CA CYS A 226 -5.71 16.27 7.53
C CYS A 226 -5.05 17.32 6.65
N TRP A 227 -5.79 17.82 5.66
CA TRP A 227 -5.33 18.77 4.67
C TRP A 227 -5.88 20.18 4.90
N ASN A 228 -5.02 21.19 4.84
CA ASN A 228 -5.42 22.60 4.93
C ASN A 228 -5.22 23.31 3.60
N SER A 229 -6.33 23.59 2.92
CA SER A 229 -6.33 24.32 1.65
C SER A 229 -5.82 25.75 1.80
N ALA A 230 -5.92 26.37 2.97
CA ALA A 230 -5.50 27.77 3.16
C ALA A 230 -3.97 27.93 3.19
N THR A 231 -3.23 26.87 3.52
CA THR A 231 -1.76 26.90 3.59
C THR A 231 -1.10 26.10 2.48
N ASP A 232 -1.88 25.44 1.62
CA ASP A 232 -1.35 24.59 0.56
C ASP A 232 -0.74 25.42 -0.58
N PRO A 233 0.61 25.45 -0.72
CA PRO A 233 1.27 26.22 -1.76
C PRO A 233 1.11 25.59 -3.15
N SER A 234 0.62 24.35 -3.22
CA SER A 234 0.29 23.65 -4.47
C SER A 234 -1.10 24.04 -5.01
N LEU A 235 -1.85 24.92 -4.35
CA LEU A 235 -3.04 25.46 -5.00
C LEU A 235 -2.68 26.53 -6.04
N VAL A 236 -3.36 26.47 -7.19
CA VAL A 236 -3.28 27.54 -8.20
C VAL A 236 -3.96 28.77 -7.61
N THR A 237 -3.17 29.82 -7.40
CA THR A 237 -3.66 31.13 -6.95
C THR A 237 -3.31 32.19 -7.99
N ALA A 238 -3.88 33.39 -7.88
CA ALA A 238 -3.50 34.52 -8.71
C ALA A 238 -1.98 34.81 -8.64
N ASP A 239 -1.37 34.54 -7.48
CA ASP A 239 0.06 34.75 -7.21
C ASP A 239 0.93 33.49 -7.46
N ASN A 240 0.31 32.34 -7.75
CA ASN A 240 0.96 31.09 -8.13
C ASN A 240 0.22 30.45 -9.34
N PRO A 241 0.25 31.10 -10.51
CA PRO A 241 -0.59 30.71 -11.65
C PRO A 241 -0.24 29.35 -12.26
N GLN A 242 0.96 28.83 -11.95
CA GLN A 242 1.43 27.53 -12.40
C GLN A 242 1.38 26.47 -11.28
N GLY A 243 1.03 26.86 -10.04
CA GLY A 243 1.00 25.96 -8.90
C GLY A 243 2.38 25.51 -8.38
N TYR A 244 3.46 26.08 -8.89
CA TYR A 244 4.82 25.77 -8.47
C TYR A 244 5.26 26.70 -7.36
N LYS A 245 5.12 26.26 -6.11
CA LYS A 245 6.01 26.75 -5.08
C LYS A 245 6.60 25.58 -4.32
N TYR A 246 7.93 25.62 -4.25
CA TYR A 246 8.77 24.83 -3.37
C TYR A 246 8.07 24.64 -2.02
N LEU A 247 7.87 23.38 -1.62
CA LEU A 247 7.53 23.07 -0.24
C LEU A 247 8.80 23.29 0.56
N ASP A 248 8.83 24.37 1.35
CA ASP A 248 9.92 24.63 2.26
C ASP A 248 10.18 23.39 3.13
N THR A 249 11.46 23.04 3.10
CA THR A 249 12.16 21.99 3.81
C THR A 249 11.54 21.51 5.12
N PHE A 250 11.32 20.19 5.16
CA PHE A 250 11.08 19.34 6.33
C PHE A 250 9.69 19.20 6.92
N THR A 251 8.64 19.89 6.46
CA THR A 251 7.28 19.37 6.69
C THR A 251 6.27 20.13 5.86
N ASN A 252 5.23 19.43 5.46
CA ASN A 252 3.90 19.99 5.27
C ASN A 252 3.37 20.70 6.56
N LYS A 253 4.18 21.49 7.29
CA LYS A 253 3.80 22.13 8.57
C LYS A 253 2.65 23.06 8.27
N GLY A 254 1.47 22.62 8.66
CA GLY A 254 0.23 23.34 8.43
C GLY A 254 -0.56 22.86 7.21
N THR A 255 0.06 22.33 6.15
CA THR A 255 -0.67 21.84 4.96
C THR A 255 -1.22 20.44 5.13
N MET A 256 -0.42 19.50 5.63
CA MET A 256 -0.83 18.13 5.91
C MET A 256 -0.38 17.76 7.31
N VAL A 257 -1.32 17.38 8.16
CA VAL A 257 -1.06 17.01 9.55
C VAL A 257 -1.73 15.70 9.92
N TYR A 258 -1.20 15.06 10.97
CA TYR A 258 -1.82 13.89 11.56
C TYR A 258 -3.03 14.30 12.41
N PRO A 259 -4.05 13.43 12.51
CA PRO A 259 -5.23 13.71 13.31
C PRO A 259 -4.96 13.57 14.81
N THR A 260 -5.95 13.97 15.62
CA THR A 260 -6.05 13.59 17.04
C THR A 260 -7.33 12.79 17.22
N LYS A 261 -7.22 11.53 17.65
CA LYS A 261 -8.31 10.55 17.71
C LYS A 261 -9.07 10.42 16.38
N GLY A 262 -8.34 10.46 15.27
CA GLY A 262 -8.90 10.44 13.92
C GLY A 262 -9.56 11.75 13.45
N VAL A 263 -9.66 12.76 14.33
CA VAL A 263 -10.29 14.05 14.04
C VAL A 263 -9.25 15.06 13.54
N CYS A 264 -9.58 15.76 12.46
CA CYS A 264 -8.74 16.83 11.92
C CYS A 264 -8.89 18.15 12.69
N PRO A 265 -7.82 18.96 12.81
CA PRO A 265 -7.91 20.28 13.43
C PRO A 265 -8.90 21.19 12.69
N THR A 266 -9.43 22.20 13.40
CA THR A 266 -10.33 23.19 12.78
C THR A 266 -9.67 23.86 11.58
N GLY A 267 -10.41 23.95 10.46
CA GLY A 267 -9.92 24.51 9.20
C GLY A 267 -9.25 23.50 8.26
N PHE A 268 -9.10 22.25 8.69
CA PHE A 268 -8.59 21.16 7.86
C PHE A 268 -9.73 20.30 7.34
N SER A 269 -9.61 19.87 6.09
CA SER A 269 -10.44 18.84 5.48
C SER A 269 -9.78 17.48 5.66
N LYS A 270 -10.58 16.43 5.83
CA LYS A 270 -10.07 15.06 5.89
C LYS A 270 -9.91 14.48 4.48
N VAL A 271 -8.77 13.89 4.21
CA VAL A 271 -8.46 13.17 2.96
C VAL A 271 -8.13 11.71 3.29
N PRO A 272 -8.12 10.77 2.33
CA PRO A 272 -7.75 9.39 2.61
C PRO A 272 -6.40 9.29 3.31
N ARG A 273 -6.32 8.47 4.36
CA ARG A 273 -5.04 8.18 5.01
C ARG A 273 -4.33 7.11 4.20
N MET A 274 -3.13 7.41 3.73
CA MET A 274 -2.31 6.43 3.00
C MET A 274 -1.35 5.71 3.92
N PHE A 275 -1.08 4.46 3.57
CA PHE A 275 -0.09 3.61 4.21
C PHE A 275 0.64 2.82 3.13
N TYR A 276 1.97 2.92 3.11
CA TYR A 276 2.81 2.20 2.18
C TYR A 276 3.40 0.98 2.88
N GLU A 277 3.34 -0.16 2.20
CA GLU A 277 4.23 -1.30 2.46
C GLU A 277 5.25 -1.35 1.35
N VAL A 278 6.53 -1.29 1.68
CA VAL A 278 7.64 -1.34 0.70
C VAL A 278 8.57 -2.50 1.04
N TYR A 279 8.90 -3.28 0.02
CA TYR A 279 9.70 -4.49 0.18
C TYR A 279 10.99 -4.42 -0.65
N TRP A 280 12.09 -4.92 -0.06
CA TRP A 280 13.39 -5.02 -0.73
C TRP A 280 13.97 -6.43 -0.63
N GLN A 281 14.49 -6.96 -1.74
CA GLN A 281 15.02 -8.33 -1.88
C GLN A 281 16.35 -8.57 -1.11
N THR A 282 16.30 -8.46 0.22
CA THR A 282 17.45 -8.63 1.12
C THR A 282 17.94 -10.07 1.21
N THR A 283 17.11 -11.04 0.89
CA THR A 283 17.43 -12.49 0.90
C THR A 283 18.61 -12.85 -0.01
N LYS A 284 18.82 -12.09 -1.10
CA LYS A 284 19.95 -12.25 -2.03
C LYS A 284 21.32 -12.06 -1.35
N PHE A 285 21.35 -11.38 -0.21
CA PHE A 285 22.57 -11.04 0.52
C PHE A 285 22.80 -11.91 1.77
N ALA A 286 21.88 -12.84 2.09
CA ALA A 286 21.87 -13.58 3.35
C ALA A 286 23.17 -14.35 3.65
N SER A 287 23.91 -14.78 2.62
CA SER A 287 25.19 -15.50 2.75
C SER A 287 26.43 -14.60 2.89
N ARG A 288 26.27 -13.28 2.78
CA ARG A 288 27.36 -12.30 2.70
C ARG A 288 27.59 -11.50 3.99
N TRP A 289 26.83 -11.81 5.05
CA TRP A 289 27.00 -11.21 6.38
C TRP A 289 26.56 -12.22 7.46
N THR A 290 26.78 -11.89 8.73
CA THR A 290 26.43 -12.76 9.86
C THR A 290 25.35 -12.09 10.72
N PRO A 291 24.10 -12.58 10.67
CA PRO A 291 23.01 -12.08 11.52
C PRO A 291 23.26 -12.31 13.01
N GLY A 292 22.62 -11.52 13.86
CA GLY A 292 22.70 -11.67 15.31
C GLY A 292 24.00 -11.17 15.94
N GLN A 293 24.79 -10.39 15.19
CA GLN A 293 26.05 -9.81 15.66
C GLN A 293 25.89 -8.35 16.14
N LYS A 294 24.66 -7.90 16.41
CA LYS A 294 24.36 -6.51 16.77
C LYS A 294 24.90 -5.52 15.73
N SER A 295 24.81 -5.88 14.45
CA SER A 295 25.25 -5.08 13.31
C SER A 295 24.62 -5.62 12.03
N GLN A 296 24.40 -4.75 11.05
CA GLN A 296 23.73 -5.07 9.79
C GLN A 296 24.32 -4.25 8.61
N PRO A 297 24.27 -4.77 7.37
CA PRO A 297 24.98 -4.19 6.21
C PRO A 297 24.15 -3.25 5.32
N PHE A 298 22.87 -3.02 5.62
CA PHE A 298 21.96 -2.23 4.80
C PHE A 298 22.03 -0.74 5.12
N VAL A 299 21.92 0.08 4.08
CA VAL A 299 22.04 1.54 4.15
C VAL A 299 21.01 2.18 3.21
N LEU A 300 20.26 3.17 3.67
CA LEU A 300 19.40 3.96 2.80
C LEU A 300 20.22 4.86 1.87
N ALA A 301 19.67 5.19 0.70
CA ALA A 301 20.36 5.96 -0.34
C ALA A 301 20.92 7.33 0.12
N ASN A 302 20.36 7.91 1.19
CA ASN A 302 20.82 9.14 1.82
C ASN A 302 21.97 8.93 2.83
N GLY A 303 22.60 7.76 2.81
CA GLY A 303 23.73 7.40 3.65
C GLY A 303 23.36 7.02 5.07
N ASP A 304 22.09 6.72 5.36
CA ASP A 304 21.66 6.30 6.70
C ASP A 304 21.83 4.79 6.92
N PRO A 305 22.79 4.34 7.75
CA PRO A 305 22.95 2.93 8.08
C PRO A 305 21.99 2.47 9.19
N THR A 306 21.17 3.38 9.74
CA THR A 306 20.28 3.10 10.87
C THR A 306 18.86 2.72 10.44
N GLY A 307 18.40 3.27 9.31
CA GLY A 307 17.03 3.11 8.82
C GLY A 307 16.04 4.10 9.43
N TYR A 308 16.46 4.98 10.36
CA TYR A 308 15.57 5.97 10.98
C TYR A 308 15.15 7.09 10.04
N SER A 309 15.93 7.35 8.99
CA SER A 309 15.66 8.42 8.03
C SER A 309 14.73 8.06 6.89
N LEU A 310 14.12 6.87 6.95
CA LEU A 310 13.17 6.48 5.92
C LEU A 310 12.02 7.49 5.87
N HIS A 311 11.62 7.81 4.66
CA HIS A 311 10.55 8.72 4.35
C HIS A 311 9.82 8.21 3.11
N ALA A 312 8.64 8.76 2.89
CA ALA A 312 7.88 8.53 1.68
C ALA A 312 7.28 9.83 1.17
N ASP A 313 7.11 9.84 -0.14
CA ASP A 313 6.62 10.98 -0.88
C ASP A 313 5.44 10.59 -1.75
N PHE A 314 4.59 11.58 -2.00
CA PHE A 314 3.39 11.44 -2.80
C PHE A 314 3.06 12.72 -3.56
N ILE A 315 2.71 12.58 -4.84
CA ILE A 315 2.01 13.62 -5.60
C ILE A 315 0.70 13.04 -6.12
N ALA A 316 -0.43 13.66 -5.77
CA ALA A 316 -1.74 13.26 -6.25
C ALA A 316 -1.87 13.50 -7.75
N GLY A 317 -2.16 12.41 -8.48
CA GLY A 317 -2.51 12.39 -9.90
C GLY A 317 -3.80 11.62 -10.15
N TRP A 318 -4.62 11.45 -9.12
CA TRP A 318 -5.93 10.80 -9.23
C TRP A 318 -6.87 11.59 -10.15
N ASP A 319 -7.69 10.86 -10.90
CA ASP A 319 -9.00 11.37 -11.31
C ASP A 319 -9.85 11.57 -10.04
N THR A 320 -10.20 12.82 -9.76
CA THR A 320 -10.88 13.19 -8.51
C THR A 320 -12.28 12.61 -8.40
N GLU A 321 -12.98 12.41 -9.52
CA GLU A 321 -14.32 11.80 -9.51
C GLU A 321 -14.21 10.30 -9.23
N VAL A 322 -13.22 9.63 -9.82
CA VAL A 322 -12.94 8.21 -9.56
C VAL A 322 -12.55 8.00 -8.10
N LEU A 323 -11.63 8.81 -7.56
CA LEU A 323 -11.20 8.70 -6.17
C LEU A 323 -12.35 9.01 -5.20
N GLN A 324 -13.17 10.04 -5.47
CA GLN A 324 -14.33 10.34 -4.63
C GLN A 324 -15.34 9.19 -4.66
N ASN A 325 -15.58 8.59 -5.83
CA ASN A 325 -16.44 7.41 -5.94
C ASN A 325 -15.88 6.21 -5.16
N ILE A 326 -14.56 6.01 -5.14
CA ILE A 326 -13.91 4.99 -4.30
C ILE A 326 -14.13 5.30 -2.82
N ILE A 327 -13.89 6.54 -2.38
CA ILE A 327 -14.09 6.97 -0.98
C ILE A 327 -15.54 6.72 -0.52
N ASP A 328 -16.50 7.05 -1.37
CA ASP A 328 -17.91 7.01 -1.01
C ASP A 328 -18.50 5.59 -1.08
N ASN A 329 -18.01 4.74 -1.99
CA ASN A 329 -18.68 3.49 -2.36
C ASN A 329 -17.79 2.24 -2.26
N CYS A 330 -16.49 2.37 -1.93
CA CYS A 330 -15.59 1.23 -1.89
C CYS A 330 -15.30 0.73 -0.47
N ASN A 331 -15.49 -0.58 -0.31
CA ASN A 331 -15.03 -1.33 0.85
C ASN A 331 -14.56 -2.71 0.41
N THR A 332 -13.43 -2.75 -0.28
CA THR A 332 -12.85 -4.00 -0.82
C THR A 332 -11.97 -4.70 0.22
N GLY A 333 -11.57 -4.00 1.28
CA GLY A 333 -10.65 -4.53 2.29
C GLY A 333 -9.31 -4.85 1.64
N ASP A 334 -8.83 -6.06 1.85
CA ASP A 334 -7.61 -6.60 1.23
C ASP A 334 -7.78 -6.91 -0.27
N ARG A 335 -9.00 -6.87 -0.81
CA ARG A 335 -9.18 -6.91 -2.26
C ARG A 335 -8.70 -5.59 -2.88
N ALA A 336 -8.02 -5.74 -4.00
CA ALA A 336 -7.43 -4.66 -4.77
C ALA A 336 -8.45 -3.56 -5.12
N THR A 337 -8.03 -2.29 -5.11
CA THR A 337 -8.86 -1.10 -5.40
C THR A 337 -9.53 -1.16 -6.78
N ASP A 338 -8.99 -1.94 -7.71
CA ASP A 338 -9.59 -2.13 -9.03
C ASP A 338 -10.88 -2.95 -9.01
N THR A 339 -11.19 -3.60 -7.88
CA THR A 339 -12.48 -4.27 -7.63
C THR A 339 -13.55 -3.33 -7.10
N CYS A 340 -13.22 -2.05 -6.83
CA CYS A 340 -14.19 -1.02 -6.45
C CYS A 340 -15.19 -0.74 -7.61
N PRO A 341 -16.48 -0.50 -7.31
CA PRO A 341 -17.46 -0.11 -8.32
C PRO A 341 -17.03 1.15 -9.07
N GLY A 342 -17.20 1.19 -10.39
CA GLY A 342 -16.91 2.38 -11.20
C GLY A 342 -15.43 2.63 -11.50
N VAL A 343 -14.53 1.70 -11.13
CA VAL A 343 -13.11 1.77 -11.47
C VAL A 343 -12.81 0.98 -12.74
N THR A 344 -11.80 1.43 -13.49
CA THR A 344 -11.27 0.73 -14.66
C THR A 344 -9.85 0.25 -14.37
N SER A 345 -9.63 -1.06 -14.43
CA SER A 345 -8.29 -1.65 -14.31
C SER A 345 -7.45 -1.36 -15.56
N ASN A 346 -6.13 -1.27 -15.40
CA ASN A 346 -5.21 -1.28 -16.53
C ASN A 346 -5.32 -2.61 -17.29
N PRO A 347 -5.21 -2.60 -18.63
CA PRO A 347 -5.17 -3.83 -19.41
C PRO A 347 -4.06 -4.78 -18.94
N ALA A 348 -4.32 -6.09 -19.02
CA ALA A 348 -3.31 -7.09 -18.70
C ALA A 348 -2.05 -6.91 -19.57
N GLY A 349 -0.88 -6.92 -18.94
CA GLY A 349 0.41 -6.74 -19.62
C GLY A 349 0.80 -5.29 -19.91
N THR A 350 0.01 -4.29 -19.48
CA THR A 350 0.43 -2.89 -19.52
C THR A 350 1.77 -2.70 -18.80
N LYS A 351 2.66 -1.92 -19.42
CA LYS A 351 3.94 -1.50 -18.86
C LYS A 351 3.97 0.02 -18.86
N CYS A 352 4.55 0.59 -17.81
CA CYS A 352 4.71 2.03 -17.69
C CYS A 352 6.08 2.35 -17.15
N ASN A 353 6.82 3.20 -17.86
CA ASN A 353 8.16 3.61 -17.49
C ASN A 353 8.34 5.10 -17.82
N VAL A 354 9.29 5.73 -17.12
CA VAL A 354 9.78 7.06 -17.49
C VAL A 354 11.31 7.03 -17.54
N THR A 355 11.89 7.84 -18.41
CA THR A 355 13.34 7.95 -18.52
C THR A 355 13.91 8.59 -17.25
N ASN A 356 14.93 7.98 -16.65
CA ASN A 356 15.71 8.62 -15.61
C ASN A 356 16.45 9.83 -16.21
N ALA A 357 16.07 11.04 -15.77
CA ALA A 357 16.65 12.29 -16.24
C ALA A 357 18.07 12.55 -15.71
N ILE A 358 18.50 11.79 -14.69
CA ILE A 358 19.83 11.85 -14.07
C ILE A 358 20.50 10.47 -14.25
N PRO A 359 21.01 10.16 -15.45
CA PRO A 359 21.67 8.88 -15.69
C PRO A 359 22.99 8.81 -14.92
N GLU A 360 23.09 7.87 -13.99
CA GLU A 360 24.29 7.55 -13.23
C GLU A 360 24.31 6.05 -12.89
N ASP A 361 25.46 5.52 -12.49
CA ASP A 361 25.54 4.13 -12.02
C ASP A 361 24.88 4.04 -10.64
N LEU A 362 23.81 3.26 -10.57
CA LEU A 362 23.02 3.06 -9.36
C LEU A 362 23.48 1.82 -8.57
N GLY A 363 24.53 1.13 -9.00
CA GLY A 363 25.03 -0.05 -8.29
C GLY A 363 24.19 -1.30 -8.52
N THR A 364 23.41 -1.35 -9.60
CA THR A 364 22.53 -2.47 -9.95
C THR A 364 23.26 -3.61 -10.67
N THR A 365 24.36 -3.29 -11.37
CA THR A 365 25.17 -4.29 -12.09
C THR A 365 26.59 -4.42 -11.54
N THR A 366 27.17 -3.32 -11.06
CA THR A 366 28.54 -3.26 -10.57
C THR A 366 28.56 -2.64 -9.18
N PRO A 367 29.26 -3.23 -8.19
CA PRO A 367 29.38 -2.63 -6.88
C PRO A 367 30.08 -1.26 -6.91
N LEU A 368 29.53 -0.28 -6.19
CA LEU A 368 29.99 1.10 -6.12
C LEU A 368 31.00 1.32 -4.98
N ASP A 369 31.86 2.32 -5.13
CA ASP A 369 32.72 2.83 -4.06
C ASP A 369 32.00 3.76 -3.08
N GLN A 370 30.99 4.48 -3.56
CA GLN A 370 30.21 5.46 -2.82
C GLN A 370 28.75 5.42 -3.28
N LEU A 371 27.84 5.86 -2.41
CA LEU A 371 26.43 6.00 -2.78
C LEU A 371 26.28 7.06 -3.89
N PRO A 372 25.32 6.90 -4.82
CA PRO A 372 25.00 7.93 -5.78
C PRO A 372 24.69 9.27 -5.10
N GLY A 373 25.04 10.38 -5.76
CA GLY A 373 25.02 11.72 -5.15
C GLY A 373 26.15 11.98 -4.14
N ASN A 374 27.15 11.09 -4.02
CA ASN A 374 28.25 11.15 -3.06
C ASN A 374 27.78 11.21 -1.59
N ASN A 375 26.70 10.49 -1.27
CA ASN A 375 26.16 10.48 0.09
C ASN A 375 27.13 9.76 1.05
N PRO A 376 27.61 10.43 2.12
CA PRO A 376 28.50 9.81 3.08
C PRO A 376 27.73 8.83 3.98
N ILE A 377 28.36 7.70 4.30
CA ILE A 377 27.87 6.75 5.30
C ILE A 377 28.65 6.98 6.60
N PRO A 378 28.00 7.47 7.69
CA PRO A 378 28.68 7.67 8.96
C PRO A 378 29.32 6.40 9.49
N THR A 379 30.51 6.53 10.07
CA THR A 379 31.21 5.43 10.73
C THR A 379 30.66 5.12 12.13
N ALA A 380 29.80 5.99 12.66
CA ALA A 380 29.18 5.87 13.97
C ALA A 380 27.66 6.05 13.87
N TRP A 381 26.94 5.21 14.61
CA TRP A 381 25.49 5.22 14.74
C TRP A 381 25.04 6.46 15.52
N GLY A 382 23.90 7.06 15.17
CA GLY A 382 23.41 8.25 15.86
C GLY A 382 24.10 9.56 15.46
N ILE A 383 25.11 9.53 14.58
CA ILE A 383 25.84 10.73 14.15
C ILE A 383 25.42 11.11 12.73
N ALA A 384 24.83 12.29 12.55
CA ALA A 384 24.64 12.87 11.23
C ALA A 384 26.02 13.10 10.57
N PRO A 385 26.20 12.76 9.28
CA PRO A 385 27.49 12.95 8.63
C PRO A 385 27.93 14.41 8.74
N SER A 386 29.14 14.66 9.28
CA SER A 386 29.74 15.99 9.26
C SER A 386 29.99 16.39 7.80
N GLY A 387 29.19 17.33 7.29
CA GLY A 387 29.23 17.74 5.89
C GLY A 387 27.99 17.39 5.06
N ALA A 388 26.92 16.86 5.67
CA ALA A 388 25.59 16.89 5.06
C ALA A 388 25.09 18.35 5.06
N THR A 389 25.61 19.17 4.14
CA THR A 389 24.94 20.40 3.76
C THR A 389 23.58 19.97 3.24
N ALA A 390 22.51 20.35 3.95
CA ALA A 390 21.25 20.59 3.29
C ALA A 390 21.57 21.35 2.00
N ALA A 391 21.04 20.90 0.86
CA ALA A 391 21.20 21.59 -0.42
C ALA A 391 20.59 22.99 -0.31
N ASN A 392 21.37 23.90 0.26
CA ASN A 392 21.09 25.28 0.52
C ASN A 392 22.43 25.99 0.44
N ASP A 393 23.06 25.92 -0.74
CA ASP A 393 23.83 27.06 -1.16
C ASP A 393 23.84 27.22 -2.68
N SER A 394 23.32 28.37 -3.08
CA SER A 394 23.27 28.84 -4.46
C SER A 394 24.63 29.44 -4.80
N SER A 395 25.62 28.64 -5.18
CA SER A 395 26.84 29.17 -5.81
C SER A 395 27.76 28.09 -6.40
N SER A 396 27.42 27.63 -7.60
CA SER A 396 28.43 27.30 -8.63
C SER A 396 27.73 27.13 -9.98
N ALA A 397 27.21 28.25 -10.48
CA ALA A 397 26.88 28.37 -11.89
C ALA A 397 28.18 28.26 -12.70
N ALA A 398 28.47 27.08 -13.24
CA ALA A 398 29.32 26.98 -14.41
C ALA A 398 28.49 27.51 -15.62
N PRO A 399 29.05 28.39 -16.46
CA PRO A 399 28.28 29.12 -17.45
C PRO A 399 27.67 28.19 -18.50
N MET A 400 26.38 28.39 -18.76
CA MET A 400 25.66 27.80 -19.89
C MET A 400 26.43 28.12 -21.18
N ALA A 401 26.89 27.08 -21.88
CA ALA A 401 27.26 27.20 -23.28
C ALA A 401 26.00 27.56 -24.07
N THR A 402 25.98 28.77 -24.60
CA THR A 402 24.98 29.31 -25.51
C THR A 402 24.93 28.45 -26.78
N PHE A 403 23.86 27.68 -26.98
CA PHE A 403 23.52 27.15 -28.28
C PHE A 403 22.57 28.11 -28.99
N SER A 404 23.17 28.85 -29.93
CA SER A 404 22.50 29.79 -30.82
C SER A 404 21.60 29.04 -31.80
N SER A 405 20.37 29.52 -31.93
CA SER A 405 19.41 29.14 -32.96
C SER A 405 19.95 29.46 -34.36
N ALA A 406 20.02 28.46 -35.23
CA ALA A 406 20.19 28.65 -36.67
C ALA A 406 19.06 27.93 -37.41
N ALA A 407 18.13 28.71 -37.93
CA ALA A 407 17.16 28.31 -38.93
C ALA A 407 17.89 28.02 -40.27
N ALA A 408 17.48 26.96 -40.96
CA ALA A 408 17.80 26.78 -42.37
C ALA A 408 16.58 26.23 -43.12
N SER A 409 16.10 27.06 -44.03
CA SER A 409 14.99 26.88 -44.95
C SER A 409 15.25 25.78 -45.99
N SER A 410 14.21 25.07 -46.42
CA SER A 410 14.08 24.71 -47.84
C SER A 410 12.62 24.46 -48.22
N SER A 411 12.32 24.88 -49.44
CA SER A 411 11.04 25.25 -50.02
C SER A 411 10.29 24.09 -50.70
N ALA A 412 8.96 24.21 -50.73
CA ALA A 412 8.01 23.38 -51.48
C ALA A 412 8.22 23.43 -53.01
N PRO A 413 7.46 22.63 -53.80
CA PRO A 413 6.22 23.18 -54.34
C PRO A 413 5.02 22.21 -54.41
N ALA A 414 3.84 22.83 -54.52
CA ALA A 414 2.49 22.25 -54.62
C ALA A 414 2.17 21.58 -55.98
N PRO A 415 0.96 21.01 -56.13
CA PRO A 415 0.08 21.58 -57.15
C PRO A 415 -1.38 21.81 -56.72
N THR A 416 -2.01 22.60 -57.59
CA THR A 416 -3.23 23.42 -57.52
C THR A 416 -4.55 22.72 -57.92
N SER A 417 -5.65 23.15 -57.27
CA SER A 417 -7.01 23.52 -57.79
C SER A 417 -7.86 22.46 -58.57
N ALA A 418 -9.20 22.35 -58.52
CA ALA A 418 -10.32 23.23 -58.14
C ALA A 418 -11.65 22.39 -57.97
N PRO A 419 -12.90 22.92 -57.97
CA PRO A 419 -13.83 22.83 -56.84
C PRO A 419 -15.26 22.25 -57.15
N ILE A 420 -16.19 22.45 -56.20
CA ILE A 420 -17.68 22.65 -56.34
C ILE A 420 -18.57 21.53 -55.73
N GLY A 421 -19.51 21.94 -54.86
CA GLY A 421 -20.88 21.40 -54.90
C GLY A 421 -21.50 20.92 -53.58
N SER A 422 -22.43 21.72 -53.04
CA SER A 422 -23.32 21.47 -51.90
C SER A 422 -24.16 20.19 -51.97
N SER A 423 -24.56 19.63 -50.81
CA SER A 423 -25.96 19.49 -50.32
C SER A 423 -26.18 18.24 -49.43
N LEU A 424 -26.64 18.51 -48.20
CA LEU A 424 -27.57 17.77 -47.32
C LEU A 424 -27.94 16.31 -47.65
N ALA A 425 -27.78 15.42 -46.65
CA ALA A 425 -28.89 14.72 -46.00
C ALA A 425 -28.42 13.91 -44.78
N VAL A 426 -29.12 14.11 -43.67
CA VAL A 426 -29.07 13.33 -42.43
C VAL A 426 -29.68 11.94 -42.68
N GLY A 427 -28.99 10.89 -42.24
CA GLY A 427 -29.49 9.51 -42.26
C GLY A 427 -29.08 8.79 -40.98
N VAL A 428 -29.99 8.76 -40.01
CA VAL A 428 -29.91 7.94 -38.80
C VAL A 428 -30.17 6.49 -39.19
N VAL A 429 -29.27 5.57 -38.80
CA VAL A 429 -29.56 4.13 -38.78
C VAL A 429 -29.24 3.59 -37.39
N ALA A 430 -30.32 3.21 -36.71
CA ALA A 430 -30.31 2.54 -35.43
C ALA A 430 -29.82 1.08 -35.60
N ALA A 431 -28.82 0.68 -34.81
CA ALA A 431 -28.44 -0.71 -34.66
C ALA A 431 -29.21 -1.32 -33.48
N THR A 432 -30.09 -2.27 -33.81
CA THR A 432 -30.90 -3.07 -32.90
C THR A 432 -30.05 -4.08 -32.13
N ALA A 433 -30.07 -4.02 -30.79
CA ALA A 433 -29.54 -5.05 -29.92
C ALA A 433 -30.55 -6.19 -29.77
N SER A 434 -30.16 -7.41 -30.13
CA SER A 434 -30.93 -8.64 -29.85
C SER A 434 -30.65 -9.12 -28.42
N SER A 435 -31.72 -9.20 -27.64
CA SER A 435 -31.79 -9.79 -26.31
C SER A 435 -31.91 -11.32 -26.42
N ALA A 436 -31.04 -12.06 -25.73
CA ALA A 436 -31.19 -13.49 -25.51
C ALA A 436 -31.86 -13.73 -24.14
N SER A 437 -32.97 -14.44 -24.17
CA SER A 437 -33.84 -14.73 -23.02
C SER A 437 -33.24 -15.75 -22.06
N ALA A 438 -33.31 -15.45 -20.76
CA ALA A 438 -33.08 -16.39 -19.68
C ALA A 438 -34.23 -17.40 -19.57
N SER A 439 -33.90 -18.69 -19.46
CA SER A 439 -34.87 -19.74 -19.17
C SER A 439 -35.00 -19.95 -17.67
N THR A 440 -36.24 -19.94 -17.21
CA THR A 440 -36.71 -20.20 -15.85
C THR A 440 -36.71 -21.69 -15.54
N ILE A 441 -36.15 -22.08 -14.39
CA ILE A 441 -36.37 -23.38 -13.76
C ILE A 441 -36.78 -23.16 -12.30
N THR A 442 -38.00 -23.61 -12.01
CA THR A 442 -38.67 -23.63 -10.71
C THR A 442 -38.48 -24.99 -10.04
N ALA A 443 -38.07 -24.99 -8.75
CA ALA A 443 -38.29 -25.99 -7.68
C ALA A 443 -37.07 -25.97 -6.74
N SER A 444 -37.10 -26.19 -5.43
CA SER A 444 -38.11 -26.31 -4.38
C SER A 444 -37.29 -26.34 -3.08
N SER A 445 -37.91 -25.95 -1.97
CA SER A 445 -37.32 -25.91 -0.63
C SER A 445 -36.83 -27.28 -0.13
N SER A 446 -35.55 -27.39 0.23
CA SER A 446 -35.05 -28.42 1.14
C SER A 446 -33.90 -27.88 1.99
N SER A 447 -33.95 -28.18 3.29
CA SER A 447 -32.99 -27.84 4.35
C SER A 447 -31.56 -28.35 4.05
N PRO A 448 -30.50 -27.73 4.63
CA PRO A 448 -29.12 -28.03 4.28
C PRO A 448 -28.67 -29.35 4.94
N SER A 449 -28.05 -30.23 4.16
CA SER A 449 -27.31 -31.37 4.67
C SER A 449 -25.86 -31.27 4.21
N THR A 450 -24.99 -31.18 5.20
CA THR A 450 -23.54 -31.24 5.14
C THR A 450 -23.04 -32.59 4.62
N THR A 451 -21.84 -32.56 4.04
CA THR A 451 -20.89 -33.65 3.69
C THR A 451 -20.77 -34.09 2.23
N GLY A 452 -19.57 -33.85 1.66
CA GLY A 452 -19.02 -34.71 0.61
C GLY A 452 -18.46 -34.03 -0.65
N SER A 453 -17.62 -33.00 -0.56
CA SER A 453 -16.69 -32.65 -1.66
C SER A 453 -15.26 -32.88 -1.18
N SER A 454 -14.49 -33.62 -1.99
CA SER A 454 -13.22 -34.25 -1.64
C SER A 454 -12.18 -33.25 -1.14
N VAL A 455 -12.02 -33.18 0.17
CA VAL A 455 -10.82 -32.66 0.86
C VAL A 455 -9.79 -33.78 0.96
N ALA A 456 -8.50 -33.42 1.11
CA ALA A 456 -7.39 -34.38 1.13
C ALA A 456 -7.64 -35.54 2.13
N SER A 457 -7.15 -36.75 1.79
CA SER A 457 -7.35 -37.96 2.62
C SER A 457 -6.97 -37.71 4.08
N GLY A 458 -7.89 -38.03 5.00
CA GLY A 458 -7.70 -37.85 6.44
C GLY A 458 -8.20 -36.51 7.02
N TRP A 459 -8.73 -35.60 6.20
CA TRP A 459 -9.31 -34.32 6.66
C TRP A 459 -10.84 -34.34 6.65
N SER A 460 -11.47 -33.68 7.62
CA SER A 460 -12.93 -33.57 7.72
C SER A 460 -13.37 -32.18 8.13
N TYR A 461 -14.60 -31.80 7.78
CA TYR A 461 -15.20 -30.54 8.20
C TYR A 461 -15.46 -30.57 9.72
N SER A 462 -14.88 -29.60 10.42
CA SER A 462 -14.89 -29.47 11.88
C SER A 462 -15.90 -28.44 12.39
N GLY A 463 -16.51 -27.67 11.48
CA GLY A 463 -17.60 -26.73 11.77
C GLY A 463 -17.29 -25.29 11.37
N CYS A 464 -18.29 -24.43 11.56
CA CYS A 464 -18.18 -22.98 11.42
C CYS A 464 -17.72 -22.33 12.73
N TYR A 465 -16.71 -21.46 12.68
CA TYR A 465 -16.13 -20.80 13.86
C TYR A 465 -16.03 -19.30 13.63
N GLN A 466 -16.28 -18.49 14.67
CA GLN A 466 -16.08 -17.05 14.59
C GLN A 466 -14.60 -16.72 14.39
N ASP A 467 -14.27 -15.81 13.47
CA ASP A 467 -12.92 -15.30 13.25
C ASP A 467 -12.76 -13.84 13.68
N GLY A 468 -11.51 -13.37 13.79
CA GLY A 468 -11.16 -12.00 14.17
C GLY A 468 -10.80 -11.10 12.98
N ASN A 469 -10.88 -9.78 13.18
CA ASN A 469 -10.68 -8.77 12.13
C ASN A 469 -9.30 -8.10 12.10
N THR A 470 -8.39 -8.56 12.95
CA THR A 470 -6.99 -8.13 13.01
C THR A 470 -6.10 -9.35 13.04
N ALA A 471 -4.85 -9.24 12.60
CA ALA A 471 -3.88 -10.35 12.67
C ALA A 471 -3.74 -10.94 14.10
N SER A 472 -3.94 -10.12 15.14
CA SER A 472 -3.91 -10.52 16.56
C SER A 472 -5.20 -11.22 17.06
N THR A 473 -6.30 -11.14 16.31
CA THR A 473 -7.59 -11.75 16.67
C THR A 473 -7.96 -12.92 15.77
N ARG A 474 -7.20 -13.20 14.70
CA ARG A 474 -7.40 -14.37 13.83
C ARG A 474 -7.30 -15.67 14.62
N VAL A 475 -8.18 -16.60 14.28
CA VAL A 475 -8.38 -17.85 15.03
C VAL A 475 -7.49 -18.98 14.55
N LEU A 476 -7.14 -18.99 13.27
CA LEU A 476 -6.05 -19.81 12.72
C LEU A 476 -4.84 -18.92 12.48
N THR A 477 -3.85 -19.02 13.37
CA THR A 477 -2.69 -18.12 13.42
C THR A 477 -1.44 -18.68 12.73
N GLY A 478 -1.58 -19.73 11.91
CA GLY A 478 -0.45 -20.36 11.22
C GLY A 478 -0.08 -19.60 9.95
N ILE A 479 -0.82 -19.88 8.87
CA ILE A 479 -0.76 -19.09 7.64
C ILE A 479 -2.09 -18.36 7.51
N THR A 480 -2.07 -17.04 7.40
CA THR A 480 -3.25 -16.23 7.10
C THR A 480 -3.20 -15.85 5.62
N PHE A 481 -4.34 -15.92 4.92
CA PHE A 481 -4.45 -15.56 3.50
C PHE A 481 -3.50 -16.36 2.58
N ALA A 482 -3.48 -17.68 2.75
CA ALA A 482 -2.75 -18.57 1.86
C ALA A 482 -3.18 -18.36 0.40
N ASN A 483 -2.22 -17.99 -0.46
CA ASN A 483 -2.46 -17.83 -1.88
C ASN A 483 -2.60 -19.20 -2.55
N VAL A 484 -3.84 -19.63 -2.74
CA VAL A 484 -4.19 -20.90 -3.41
C VAL A 484 -4.88 -20.68 -4.75
N GLY A 485 -4.80 -19.46 -5.30
CA GLY A 485 -5.63 -19.01 -6.42
C GLY A 485 -7.11 -18.93 -6.04
N ALA A 486 -8.00 -19.22 -6.99
CA ALA A 486 -9.45 -19.26 -6.72
C ALA A 486 -9.76 -20.28 -5.61
N VAL A 487 -10.16 -19.80 -4.44
CA VAL A 487 -10.25 -20.62 -3.22
C VAL A 487 -11.38 -21.63 -3.30
N SER A 488 -11.11 -22.87 -2.91
CA SER A 488 -12.06 -23.94 -2.60
C SER A 488 -11.66 -24.59 -1.28
N ASN A 489 -12.54 -25.37 -0.66
CA ASN A 489 -12.13 -26.11 0.54
C ASN A 489 -11.03 -27.14 0.20
N THR A 490 -11.09 -27.71 -1.00
CA THR A 490 -10.12 -28.69 -1.49
C THR A 490 -8.70 -28.12 -1.63
N ASN A 491 -8.53 -27.00 -2.33
CA ASN A 491 -7.18 -26.43 -2.52
C ASN A 491 -6.64 -25.80 -1.23
N CYS A 492 -7.50 -25.23 -0.38
CA CYS A 492 -7.09 -24.69 0.91
C CYS A 492 -6.58 -25.81 1.83
N VAL A 493 -7.33 -26.91 1.95
CA VAL A 493 -6.89 -28.08 2.73
C VAL A 493 -5.61 -28.70 2.16
N ALA A 494 -5.51 -28.85 0.83
CA ALA A 494 -4.32 -29.40 0.19
C ALA A 494 -3.08 -28.55 0.48
N TYR A 495 -3.22 -27.22 0.38
CA TYR A 495 -2.16 -26.27 0.68
C TYR A 495 -1.73 -26.36 2.15
N CYS A 496 -2.68 -26.29 3.10
CA CYS A 496 -2.35 -26.35 4.52
C CYS A 496 -1.73 -27.69 4.92
N ALA A 497 -2.18 -28.80 4.33
CA ALA A 497 -1.59 -30.11 4.54
C ALA A 497 -0.15 -30.18 3.99
N GLN A 498 0.10 -29.63 2.80
CA GLN A 498 1.44 -29.55 2.21
C GLN A 498 2.38 -28.66 3.05
N ALA A 499 1.84 -27.59 3.63
CA ALA A 499 2.55 -26.70 4.54
C ALA A 499 2.71 -27.27 5.97
N GLY A 500 2.30 -28.52 6.22
CA GLY A 500 2.51 -29.22 7.49
C GLY A 500 1.53 -28.85 8.61
N TYR A 501 0.44 -28.15 8.30
CA TYR A 501 -0.59 -27.79 9.27
C TYR A 501 -1.64 -28.89 9.44
N SER A 502 -2.26 -28.94 10.62
CA SER A 502 -3.33 -29.91 10.97
C SER A 502 -4.74 -29.34 10.87
N MET A 503 -4.86 -28.03 10.63
CA MET A 503 -6.11 -27.33 10.37
C MET A 503 -5.97 -26.39 9.18
N ALA A 504 -7.09 -26.24 8.49
CA ALA A 504 -7.30 -25.37 7.36
C ALA A 504 -8.65 -24.70 7.57
N GLY A 505 -8.80 -23.49 7.07
CA GLY A 505 -10.02 -22.73 7.24
C GLY A 505 -10.24 -21.85 6.04
N THR A 506 -11.47 -21.83 5.54
CA THR A 506 -11.86 -20.93 4.46
C THR A 506 -12.81 -19.87 4.98
N GLU A 507 -12.62 -18.64 4.52
CA GLU A 507 -13.45 -17.49 4.91
C GLU A 507 -13.85 -16.68 3.67
N TYR A 508 -15.06 -16.09 3.74
CA TYR A 508 -15.57 -15.14 2.78
C TYR A 508 -15.46 -15.54 1.28
N GLY A 509 -15.50 -16.84 1.00
CA GLY A 509 -15.45 -17.39 -0.36
C GLY A 509 -14.06 -17.45 -0.99
N GLY A 510 -13.16 -16.53 -0.62
CA GLY A 510 -11.89 -16.28 -1.32
C GLY A 510 -10.65 -16.31 -0.42
N GLN A 511 -10.78 -16.65 0.86
CA GLN A 511 -9.66 -16.60 1.82
C GLN A 511 -9.36 -18.00 2.35
N CYS A 512 -8.07 -18.31 2.52
CA CYS A 512 -7.59 -19.58 3.06
C CYS A 512 -6.64 -19.34 4.24
N PHE A 513 -6.84 -20.08 5.32
CA PHE A 513 -6.09 -19.98 6.56
C PHE A 513 -5.60 -21.36 6.97
N CYS A 514 -4.40 -21.45 7.53
CA CYS A 514 -3.82 -22.67 8.08
C CYS A 514 -3.48 -22.48 9.56
N GLY A 515 -3.54 -23.55 10.33
CA GLY A 515 -3.15 -23.52 11.73
C GLY A 515 -3.08 -24.91 12.35
N ASN A 516 -2.74 -24.96 13.63
CA ASN A 516 -2.68 -26.22 14.39
C ASN A 516 -3.61 -26.25 15.60
N SER A 517 -4.30 -25.13 15.86
CA SER A 517 -5.23 -24.94 16.97
C SER A 517 -6.10 -23.72 16.69
N LEU A 518 -7.30 -23.69 17.27
CA LEU A 518 -8.16 -22.49 17.27
C LEU A 518 -7.84 -21.64 18.51
N SER A 519 -7.45 -20.37 18.33
CA SER A 519 -7.30 -19.39 19.42
C SER A 519 -8.65 -18.80 19.80
N THR A 520 -9.11 -19.01 21.04
CA THR A 520 -10.27 -18.35 21.67
C THR A 520 -11.44 -18.05 20.72
N SER A 521 -12.01 -19.08 20.09
CA SER A 521 -13.11 -18.93 19.12
C SER A 521 -14.41 -19.61 19.58
N THR A 522 -15.53 -19.06 19.13
CA THR A 522 -16.88 -19.59 19.37
C THR A 522 -17.34 -20.37 18.14
N LYS A 523 -17.85 -21.58 18.34
CA LYS A 523 -18.50 -22.35 17.27
C LYS A 523 -19.84 -21.67 16.91
N LEU A 524 -20.05 -21.40 15.63
CA LEU A 524 -21.24 -20.76 15.07
C LEU A 524 -22.18 -21.79 14.44
N ALA A 525 -23.37 -21.34 14.02
CA ALA A 525 -24.23 -22.13 13.15
C ALA A 525 -23.61 -22.24 11.75
N ASP A 526 -23.72 -23.39 11.10
CA ASP A 526 -23.13 -23.60 9.76
C ASP A 526 -23.69 -22.63 8.70
N SER A 527 -24.90 -22.08 8.91
CA SER A 527 -25.46 -21.02 8.06
C SER A 527 -24.65 -19.73 8.06
N SER A 528 -23.84 -19.49 9.09
CA SER A 528 -22.89 -18.38 9.14
C SER A 528 -21.69 -18.62 8.23
N CYS A 529 -21.45 -19.85 7.77
CA CYS A 529 -20.38 -20.23 6.85
C CYS A 529 -20.94 -20.68 5.48
N ALA A 530 -21.90 -19.93 4.94
CA ALA A 530 -22.64 -20.28 3.73
C ALA A 530 -22.18 -19.53 2.45
N THR A 531 -21.08 -18.78 2.50
CA THR A 531 -20.56 -18.07 1.32
C THR A 531 -19.98 -19.08 0.33
N ALA A 532 -20.38 -18.98 -0.95
CA ALA A 532 -19.87 -19.85 -2.00
C ALA A 532 -18.36 -19.65 -2.20
N CYS A 533 -17.62 -20.74 -2.43
CA CYS A 533 -16.19 -20.67 -2.74
C CYS A 533 -15.96 -20.05 -4.13
N GLU A 534 -14.93 -19.21 -4.26
CA GLU A 534 -14.55 -18.56 -5.52
C GLU A 534 -14.14 -19.56 -6.61
N GLY A 535 -13.40 -20.60 -6.23
CA GLY A 535 -12.92 -21.64 -7.12
C GLY A 535 -13.90 -22.80 -7.35
N ASP A 536 -14.97 -22.89 -6.55
CA ASP A 536 -16.00 -23.91 -6.70
C ASP A 536 -17.31 -23.50 -6.00
N ALA A 537 -18.23 -22.90 -6.75
CA ALA A 537 -19.50 -22.41 -6.22
C ALA A 537 -20.43 -23.51 -5.65
N SER A 538 -20.12 -24.79 -5.85
CA SER A 538 -20.83 -25.92 -5.20
C SER A 538 -20.41 -26.13 -3.75
N GLN A 539 -19.33 -25.48 -3.31
CA GLN A 539 -18.79 -25.54 -1.96
C GLN A 539 -19.04 -24.25 -1.18
N THR A 540 -19.07 -24.35 0.15
CA THR A 540 -19.19 -23.20 1.05
C THR A 540 -17.87 -22.92 1.77
N CYS A 541 -17.32 -21.72 1.61
CA CYS A 541 -16.02 -21.27 2.11
C CYS A 541 -16.17 -20.16 3.15
N GLY A 542 -16.77 -20.50 4.29
CA GLY A 542 -16.94 -19.58 5.41
C GLY A 542 -17.99 -18.49 5.15
N GLY A 543 -17.83 -17.35 5.80
CA GLY A 543 -18.70 -16.17 5.69
C GLY A 543 -18.00 -14.92 6.22
N SER A 544 -18.74 -13.87 6.55
CA SER A 544 -18.14 -12.66 7.12
C SER A 544 -17.74 -12.93 8.58
N TRP A 545 -16.44 -12.90 8.88
CA TRP A 545 -15.88 -13.19 10.21
C TRP A 545 -16.22 -14.60 10.69
N SER A 546 -16.33 -15.55 9.76
CA SER A 546 -16.71 -16.93 10.05
C SER A 546 -15.94 -17.92 9.18
N LEU A 547 -15.15 -18.76 9.84
CA LEU A 547 -14.26 -19.76 9.26
C LEU A 547 -14.96 -21.12 9.12
N SER A 548 -15.01 -21.63 7.89
CA SER A 548 -15.26 -23.05 7.62
C SER A 548 -13.99 -23.84 7.92
N VAL A 549 -13.91 -24.48 9.09
CA VAL A 549 -12.69 -25.17 9.54
C VAL A 549 -12.71 -26.64 9.12
N TYR A 550 -11.59 -27.11 8.58
CA TYR A 550 -11.28 -28.50 8.28
C TYR A 550 -10.06 -28.94 9.09
N SER A 551 -10.05 -30.17 9.58
CA SER A 551 -8.90 -30.70 10.32
C SER A 551 -8.71 -32.20 10.14
N ASN A 552 -7.47 -32.66 10.33
CA ASN A 552 -7.10 -34.08 10.30
C ASN A 552 -7.11 -34.77 11.69
N ALA A 553 -7.48 -34.01 12.72
CA ALA A 553 -7.74 -34.45 14.08
C ALA A 553 -8.77 -33.52 14.75
N ALA A 554 -9.32 -33.92 15.90
CA ALA A 554 -10.27 -33.08 16.64
C ALA A 554 -9.66 -31.69 16.97
N PRO A 555 -10.37 -30.57 16.72
CA PRO A 555 -9.81 -29.24 16.95
C PRO A 555 -9.39 -28.99 18.39
N LYS A 556 -8.11 -28.68 18.61
CA LYS A 556 -7.59 -28.23 19.91
C LYS A 556 -7.84 -26.73 20.06
N VAL A 557 -8.74 -26.35 20.96
CA VAL A 557 -8.96 -24.95 21.34
C VAL A 557 -7.96 -24.57 22.43
N LYS A 558 -7.10 -23.58 22.19
CA LYS A 558 -6.24 -23.02 23.25
C LYS A 558 -7.13 -22.18 24.18
N ARG A 559 -7.45 -22.69 25.37
CA ARG A 559 -8.01 -21.85 26.44
C ARG A 559 -6.91 -20.93 26.95
N ALA A 560 -7.20 -19.64 27.12
CA ALA A 560 -6.31 -18.72 27.83
C ALA A 560 -5.95 -19.33 29.18
N GLU A 561 -4.69 -19.71 29.39
CA GLU A 561 -4.24 -20.22 30.68
C GLU A 561 -4.29 -19.09 31.70
N GLY A 562 -5.31 -19.14 32.56
CA GLY A 562 -5.45 -18.29 33.74
C GLY A 562 -4.41 -18.62 34.80
N HIS A 563 -3.12 -18.50 34.48
CA HIS A 563 -2.00 -18.67 35.40
C HIS A 563 -1.70 -17.39 36.21
N LEU A 564 -2.17 -16.22 35.74
CA LEU A 564 -1.95 -14.94 36.44
C LEU A 564 -2.93 -14.67 37.60
N ARG A 565 -4.12 -15.31 37.61
CA ARG A 565 -5.08 -15.17 38.73
C ARG A 565 -4.76 -16.03 39.96
N ARG A 566 -3.91 -17.06 39.83
CA ARG A 566 -3.49 -17.89 40.97
C ARG A 566 -2.29 -17.35 41.74
N HIS A 567 -1.52 -16.42 41.17
CA HIS A 567 -0.45 -15.74 41.91
C HIS A 567 -0.96 -14.59 42.79
N LEU A 568 -2.07 -13.94 42.44
CA LEU A 568 -2.62 -12.82 43.22
C LEU A 568 -3.53 -13.22 44.39
N GLN A 569 -3.86 -14.51 44.55
CA GLN A 569 -4.63 -15.01 45.70
C GLN A 569 -3.77 -15.64 46.81
N ARG A 570 -2.44 -15.75 46.63
CA ARG A 570 -1.50 -16.22 47.67
C ARG A 570 -0.67 -15.09 48.32
N VAL A 571 -0.83 -13.85 47.89
CA VAL A 571 -0.11 -12.69 48.44
C VAL A 571 -0.95 -11.93 49.50
N ASN A 572 -2.20 -12.35 49.75
CA ASN A 572 -3.05 -11.79 50.82
C ASN A 572 -3.27 -12.75 52.01
N SER A 573 -2.32 -13.65 52.25
CA SER A 573 -2.31 -14.50 53.45
C SER A 573 -0.88 -14.83 53.89
N VAL A 574 -0.11 -13.78 54.21
CA VAL A 574 0.83 -13.67 55.35
C VAL A 574 0.90 -12.20 55.74
#